data_AF-A0A090MF06-F1
#
_entry.id   AF-A0A090MF06-F1
#
_cell.length_a   1.000
_cell.length_b   1.000
_cell.length_c   1.000
_cell.angle_alpha   90.00
_cell.angle_beta   90.00
_cell.angle_gamma   90.00
#
_symmetry.space_group_name_H-M   'P 1'
#
loop_
_entity.id
_entity.type
_entity.pdbx_description
1 polymer ?
#
loop_
_entity_poly.entity_id
_entity_poly.type
_entity_poly.pdbx_seq_one_letter_code
_entity_poly.pdbx_strand_id
1 'polypeptide(L)'
;MDRLLSCGKRRQAMFPDEEMHFSLPVNDTQFLFGQPSQPPALDNTLRMYGPDDHLVLLIQGLRIWSRVHTWVAEGGRRRPGMTEPEQCPFNETSYWHGMKRTLFKWRDSQDALMKYPGTKVSVHAQRGQAERFGYINLVYYISLLFLCREYIPFSPVDEVKPRGPIEPPLLKARGPDEFWLQNVSELYDAATQISSLLTDLEHVNCPLRTPFSGLCAFSSTLWSLYGGAFPNFMQFTAGQVHEADIQAERTMNVLVRIGQVWGLAKEWIDVLDTAKSIMKERRVKSSRYDYPELEDSIHLAPLQGMPRQTFDPVSLRGARDDVSKLHQLVAGEDEGAEVQEVVTDEATESEFVDEDWWRLLSFCDDPHLLSTSIDQNLS
;
A
#
# COMPACT_ATOMS: atom_id res chain seq x y z
N MET A 1 3.80 -4.89 17.66
CA MET A 1 5.09 -4.23 17.45
C MET A 1 5.88 -4.88 16.33
N ASP A 2 6.39 -6.12 16.45
CA ASP A 2 7.12 -6.78 15.34
C ASP A 2 6.39 -6.71 13.99
N ARG A 3 5.11 -7.12 13.93
CA ARG A 3 4.23 -7.02 12.74
C ARG A 3 3.97 -5.60 12.18
N LEU A 4 4.40 -4.54 12.88
CA LEU A 4 4.37 -3.14 12.42
C LEU A 4 5.76 -2.62 11.98
N LEU A 5 6.84 -3.31 12.38
CA LEU A 5 8.24 -2.91 12.19
C LEU A 5 9.01 -3.87 11.27
N SER A 6 8.43 -5.01 10.93
CA SER A 6 8.98 -6.05 10.05
C SER A 6 8.30 -6.06 8.67
N CYS A 7 7.81 -4.89 8.24
CA CYS A 7 7.14 -4.65 6.97
C CYS A 7 8.14 -4.39 5.82
N GLY A 8 9.05 -5.31 5.52
CA GLY A 8 10.01 -5.13 4.42
C GLY A 8 10.57 -6.43 3.83
N LYS A 9 10.93 -6.41 2.53
CA LYS A 9 11.39 -7.57 1.73
C LYS A 9 12.48 -8.45 2.35
N ARG A 10 13.26 -7.95 3.33
CA ARG A 10 14.43 -8.63 3.91
C ARG A 10 14.31 -8.94 5.40
N ARG A 11 13.20 -8.58 6.06
CA ARG A 11 13.02 -8.84 7.50
C ARG A 11 11.97 -9.92 7.73
N GLN A 12 12.43 -11.15 7.97
CA GLN A 12 11.57 -12.20 8.51
C GLN A 12 11.00 -11.73 9.84
N ALA A 13 9.69 -11.92 10.05
CA ALA A 13 9.05 -11.61 11.33
C ALA A 13 9.75 -12.38 12.46
N MET A 14 10.02 -11.72 13.59
CA MET A 14 10.86 -12.29 14.65
C MET A 14 10.26 -13.57 15.26
N PHE A 15 8.95 -13.75 15.12
CA PHE A 15 8.24 -15.00 15.39
C PHE A 15 7.31 -15.32 14.21
N PRO A 16 7.42 -16.49 13.56
CA PRO A 16 6.43 -16.92 12.57
C PRO A 16 5.09 -17.21 13.27
N ASP A 17 3.97 -16.97 12.57
CA ASP A 17 2.63 -17.09 13.19
C ASP A 17 2.31 -18.52 13.64
N GLU A 18 2.94 -19.52 13.01
CA GLU A 18 2.80 -20.95 13.32
C GLU A 18 3.41 -21.33 14.68
N GLU A 19 4.42 -20.59 15.15
CA GLU A 19 5.09 -20.83 16.44
C GLU A 19 4.45 -20.00 17.59
N MET A 20 3.61 -19.00 17.26
CA MET A 20 2.99 -18.11 18.24
C MET A 20 1.71 -18.69 18.87
N HIS A 21 1.86 -19.76 19.68
CA HIS A 21 0.78 -20.32 20.49
C HIS A 21 0.55 -19.53 21.79
N PHE A 22 -0.25 -18.46 21.71
CA PHE A 22 -0.72 -17.71 22.89
C PHE A 22 -2.25 -17.56 22.90
N SER A 23 -2.84 -17.60 24.10
CA SER A 23 -4.25 -17.29 24.29
C SER A 23 -4.53 -15.82 23.98
N LEU A 24 -5.62 -15.54 23.25
CA LEU A 24 -6.06 -14.16 23.03
C LEU A 24 -6.38 -13.48 24.38
N PRO A 25 -6.10 -12.17 24.52
CA PRO A 25 -6.41 -11.44 25.75
C PRO A 25 -7.91 -11.46 26.04
N VAL A 26 -8.26 -11.44 27.32
CA VAL A 26 -9.63 -11.16 27.77
C VAL A 26 -10.01 -9.70 27.47
N ASN A 27 -11.31 -9.39 27.43
CA ASN A 27 -11.76 -8.02 27.19
C ASN A 27 -11.54 -7.10 28.41
N ASP A 28 -11.57 -5.78 28.20
CA ASP A 28 -11.27 -4.79 29.26
C ASP A 28 -12.14 -5.00 30.52
N THR A 29 -13.44 -5.27 30.35
CA THR A 29 -14.35 -5.57 31.47
C THR A 29 -13.95 -6.85 32.23
N GLN A 30 -13.64 -7.94 31.52
CA GLN A 30 -13.19 -9.19 32.15
C GLN A 30 -11.87 -9.01 32.90
N PHE A 31 -10.92 -8.25 32.34
CA PHE A 31 -9.65 -7.92 32.99
C PHE A 31 -9.88 -7.11 34.27
N LEU A 32 -10.66 -6.03 34.20
CA LEU A 32 -10.93 -5.13 35.34
C LEU A 32 -11.60 -5.85 36.53
N PHE A 33 -12.47 -6.83 36.25
CA PHE A 33 -13.18 -7.59 37.29
C PHE A 33 -12.53 -8.96 37.60
N GLY A 34 -11.36 -9.27 37.05
CA GLY A 34 -10.65 -10.54 37.30
C GLY A 34 -11.45 -11.78 36.89
N GLN A 35 -12.32 -11.66 35.88
CA GLN A 35 -13.17 -12.76 35.43
C GLN A 35 -12.31 -13.83 34.72
N PRO A 36 -12.56 -15.13 34.95
CA PRO A 36 -11.83 -16.19 34.28
C PRO A 36 -12.10 -16.14 32.77
N SER A 37 -11.06 -16.41 31.97
CA SER A 37 -11.23 -16.57 30.52
C SER A 37 -12.17 -17.75 30.26
N GLN A 38 -13.35 -17.47 29.72
CA GLN A 38 -14.21 -18.53 29.23
C GLN A 38 -13.49 -19.28 28.10
N PRO A 39 -13.47 -20.63 28.10
CA PRO A 39 -12.95 -21.38 26.97
C PRO A 39 -13.71 -20.96 25.71
N PRO A 40 -13.05 -20.88 24.54
CA PRO A 40 -13.74 -20.53 23.30
C PRO A 40 -14.90 -21.51 23.08
N ALA A 41 -16.13 -20.99 23.07
CA ALA A 41 -17.29 -21.80 22.80
C ALA A 41 -17.15 -22.48 21.43
N LEU A 42 -17.78 -23.64 21.26
CA LEU A 42 -17.81 -24.39 20.00
C LEU A 42 -18.29 -23.56 18.79
N ASP A 43 -18.95 -22.42 19.04
CA ASP A 43 -19.46 -21.49 18.04
C ASP A 43 -18.77 -20.11 18.11
N ASN A 44 -17.44 -20.09 18.23
CA ASN A 44 -16.62 -18.85 18.16
C ASN A 44 -16.74 -18.11 16.80
N THR A 45 -17.45 -18.72 15.84
CA THR A 45 -17.93 -18.16 14.57
C THR A 45 -18.99 -17.06 14.70
N LEU A 46 -19.73 -17.01 15.83
CA LEU A 46 -20.78 -16.01 16.07
C LEU A 46 -20.38 -14.91 17.07
N ARG A 47 -19.13 -14.90 17.57
CA ARG A 47 -18.69 -13.86 18.53
C ARG A 47 -18.54 -12.50 17.82
N MET A 48 -19.39 -11.55 18.23
CA MET A 48 -19.22 -10.14 17.92
C MET A 48 -18.24 -9.50 18.90
N TYR A 49 -17.26 -8.74 18.40
CA TYR A 49 -16.24 -8.06 19.20
C TYR A 49 -16.56 -6.57 19.35
N GLY A 50 -16.66 -6.09 20.59
CA GLY A 50 -17.02 -4.72 20.93
C GLY A 50 -15.83 -3.82 21.30
N PRO A 51 -16.09 -2.61 21.86
CA PRO A 51 -15.07 -1.68 22.33
C PRO A 51 -14.09 -2.28 23.36
N ASP A 52 -14.59 -3.17 24.22
CA ASP A 52 -13.79 -3.80 25.27
C ASP A 52 -12.84 -4.88 24.69
N ASP A 53 -13.11 -5.41 23.50
CA ASP A 53 -12.30 -6.44 22.82
C ASP A 53 -11.15 -5.85 21.97
N HIS A 54 -10.85 -4.56 22.11
CA HIS A 54 -9.95 -3.82 21.22
C HIS A 54 -8.55 -4.48 21.06
N LEU A 55 -7.98 -5.09 22.10
CA LEU A 55 -6.70 -5.82 22.00
C LEU A 55 -6.80 -7.06 21.10
N VAL A 56 -7.90 -7.81 21.21
CA VAL A 56 -8.17 -8.98 20.35
C VAL A 56 -8.29 -8.54 18.89
N LEU A 57 -9.05 -7.46 18.66
CA LEU A 57 -9.22 -6.88 17.33
C LEU A 57 -7.89 -6.39 16.73
N LEU A 58 -7.05 -5.69 17.51
CA LEU A 58 -5.73 -5.26 17.08
C LEU A 58 -4.82 -6.44 16.74
N ILE A 59 -4.77 -7.49 17.57
CA ILE A 59 -3.93 -8.68 17.31
C ILE A 59 -4.38 -9.40 16.04
N GLN A 60 -5.68 -9.58 15.84
CA GLN A 60 -6.23 -10.20 14.63
C GLN A 60 -5.97 -9.35 13.38
N GLY A 61 -6.26 -8.04 13.45
CA GLY A 61 -6.02 -7.11 12.35
C GLY A 61 -4.55 -7.02 11.94
N LEU A 62 -3.63 -6.96 12.91
CA LEU A 62 -2.19 -6.89 12.63
C LEU A 62 -1.62 -8.16 12.00
N ARG A 63 -2.18 -9.34 12.32
CA ARG A 63 -1.86 -10.60 11.61
C ARG A 63 -2.32 -10.55 10.15
N ILE A 64 -3.54 -10.06 9.90
CA ILE A 64 -4.08 -9.90 8.53
C ILE A 64 -3.23 -8.89 7.74
N TRP A 65 -2.96 -7.72 8.32
CA TRP A 65 -2.07 -6.70 7.73
C TRP A 65 -0.71 -7.27 7.40
N SER A 66 -0.06 -7.97 8.35
CA SER A 66 1.26 -8.55 8.08
C SER A 66 1.22 -9.56 6.94
N ARG A 67 0.20 -10.42 6.85
CA ARG A 67 0.07 -11.38 5.75
C ARG A 67 -0.10 -10.67 4.40
N VAL A 68 -0.95 -9.65 4.33
CA VAL A 68 -1.15 -8.82 3.13
C VAL A 68 0.16 -8.14 2.74
N HIS A 69 0.80 -7.46 3.69
CA HIS A 69 2.05 -6.74 3.46
C HIS A 69 3.18 -7.68 3.03
N THR A 70 3.35 -8.83 3.67
CA THR A 70 4.36 -9.83 3.29
C THR A 70 4.11 -10.36 1.88
N TRP A 71 2.87 -10.75 1.53
CA TRP A 71 2.57 -11.22 0.17
C TRP A 71 2.88 -10.17 -0.90
N VAL A 72 2.51 -8.91 -0.63
CA VAL A 72 2.83 -7.74 -1.47
C VAL A 72 4.35 -7.56 -1.62
N ALA A 73 5.09 -7.51 -0.50
CA ALA A 73 6.53 -7.28 -0.49
C ALA A 73 7.30 -8.42 -1.19
N GLU A 74 6.84 -9.67 -1.06
CA GLU A 74 7.31 -10.84 -1.81
C GLU A 74 6.99 -10.78 -3.32
N GLY A 75 6.43 -9.66 -3.82
CA GLY A 75 6.16 -9.40 -5.23
C GLY A 75 4.70 -9.55 -5.65
N GLY A 76 3.78 -9.86 -4.74
CA GLY A 76 2.34 -9.85 -5.01
C GLY A 76 1.93 -10.73 -6.21
N ARG A 77 1.30 -10.12 -7.23
CA ARG A 77 0.89 -10.81 -8.47
C ARG A 77 2.09 -11.24 -9.33
N ARG A 78 3.27 -10.69 -9.07
CA ARG A 78 4.49 -10.88 -9.88
C ARG A 78 5.28 -12.14 -9.50
N ARG A 79 4.86 -12.83 -8.44
CA ARG A 79 5.39 -14.13 -8.04
C ARG A 79 5.07 -15.21 -9.07
N PRO A 80 5.95 -16.21 -9.26
CA PRO A 80 5.67 -17.34 -10.16
C PRO A 80 4.32 -18.00 -9.85
N GLY A 81 3.52 -18.24 -10.90
CA GLY A 81 2.19 -18.86 -10.80
C GLY A 81 1.04 -17.95 -10.34
N MET A 82 1.29 -16.71 -9.90
CA MET A 82 0.20 -15.81 -9.47
C MET A 82 -0.61 -15.19 -10.63
N THR A 83 -0.20 -15.41 -11.88
CA THR A 83 -0.93 -14.99 -13.08
C THR A 83 -1.73 -16.10 -13.76
N GLU A 84 -1.69 -17.34 -13.25
CA GLU A 84 -2.54 -18.43 -13.74
C GLU A 84 -4.04 -18.12 -13.50
N PRO A 85 -4.98 -18.69 -14.30
CA PRO A 85 -6.41 -18.45 -14.15
C PRO A 85 -6.97 -18.76 -12.74
N GLU A 86 -6.37 -19.70 -12.03
CA GLU A 86 -6.73 -20.11 -10.67
C GLU A 86 -6.31 -19.08 -9.61
N GLN A 87 -5.24 -18.32 -9.87
CA GLN A 87 -4.70 -17.30 -8.96
C GLN A 87 -5.12 -15.86 -9.31
N CYS A 88 -5.84 -15.68 -10.41
CA CYS A 88 -6.43 -14.39 -10.77
C CYS A 88 -7.40 -13.90 -9.68
N PRO A 89 -7.44 -12.59 -9.37
CA PRO A 89 -8.08 -12.07 -8.15
C PRO A 89 -9.62 -12.16 -8.17
N PHE A 90 -10.22 -12.27 -9.35
CA PHE A 90 -11.65 -12.54 -9.56
C PHE A 90 -12.03 -14.02 -9.37
N ASN A 91 -11.08 -14.92 -9.12
CA ASN A 91 -11.33 -16.29 -8.72
C ASN A 91 -11.44 -16.40 -7.19
N GLU A 92 -12.56 -16.90 -6.67
CA GLU A 92 -12.84 -17.02 -5.22
C GLU A 92 -11.89 -17.97 -4.47
N THR A 93 -11.22 -18.86 -5.22
CA THR A 93 -10.23 -19.81 -4.70
C THR A 93 -8.79 -19.29 -4.71
N SER A 94 -8.53 -18.15 -5.37
CA SER A 94 -7.20 -17.54 -5.44
C SER A 94 -6.65 -17.14 -4.07
N TYR A 95 -5.32 -17.12 -3.94
CA TYR A 95 -4.66 -16.71 -2.71
C TYR A 95 -5.03 -15.27 -2.29
N TRP A 96 -5.11 -14.35 -3.26
CA TRP A 96 -5.52 -12.97 -3.05
C TRP A 96 -6.96 -12.86 -2.52
N HIS A 97 -7.91 -13.53 -3.19
CA HIS A 97 -9.30 -13.50 -2.76
C HIS A 97 -9.47 -14.12 -1.37
N GLY A 98 -8.69 -15.16 -1.05
CA GLY A 98 -8.60 -15.73 0.28
C GLY A 98 -8.23 -14.69 1.36
N MET A 99 -7.23 -13.84 1.10
CA MET A 99 -6.85 -12.75 2.03
C MET A 99 -7.93 -11.67 2.15
N LYS A 100 -8.51 -11.22 1.03
CA LYS A 100 -9.60 -10.24 1.03
C LYS A 100 -10.82 -10.74 1.81
N ARG A 101 -11.19 -12.02 1.62
CA ARG A 101 -12.25 -12.70 2.37
C ARG A 101 -11.94 -12.82 3.87
N THR A 102 -10.69 -13.06 4.26
CA THR A 102 -10.29 -13.05 5.67
C THR A 102 -10.39 -11.64 6.28
N LEU A 103 -9.97 -10.60 5.55
CA LEU A 103 -10.09 -9.20 5.98
C LEU A 103 -11.55 -8.80 6.20
N PHE A 104 -12.44 -9.13 5.26
CA PHE A 104 -13.87 -8.87 5.37
C PHE A 104 -14.52 -9.64 6.52
N LYS A 105 -14.23 -10.94 6.69
CA LYS A 105 -14.73 -11.71 7.85
C LYS A 105 -14.31 -11.13 9.20
N TRP A 106 -13.08 -10.61 9.31
CA TRP A 106 -12.65 -9.91 10.52
C TRP A 106 -13.40 -8.59 10.72
N ARG A 107 -13.65 -7.82 9.65
CA ARG A 107 -14.48 -6.62 9.69
C ARG A 107 -15.94 -6.92 10.05
N ASP A 108 -16.47 -8.05 9.62
CA ASP A 108 -17.84 -8.47 9.92
C ASP A 108 -18.00 -8.89 11.38
N SER A 109 -16.99 -9.54 11.97
CA SER A 109 -16.96 -9.91 13.40
C SER A 109 -16.90 -8.73 14.39
N GLN A 110 -16.71 -7.50 13.89
CA GLN A 110 -16.72 -6.30 14.72
C GLN A 110 -18.15 -5.79 14.94
N ASP A 111 -18.46 -5.32 16.14
CA ASP A 111 -19.70 -4.60 16.42
C ASP A 111 -19.81 -3.30 15.59
N ALA A 112 -21.03 -2.81 15.34
CA ALA A 112 -21.25 -1.56 14.60
C ALA A 112 -20.55 -0.35 15.24
N LEU A 113 -20.41 -0.33 16.58
CA LEU A 113 -19.66 0.69 17.31
C LEU A 113 -18.18 0.71 16.95
N MET A 114 -17.61 -0.38 16.43
CA MET A 114 -16.20 -0.48 16.06
C MET A 114 -15.91 -0.13 14.58
N LYS A 115 -16.95 0.16 13.78
CA LYS A 115 -16.82 0.43 12.34
C LYS A 115 -16.93 1.93 12.01
N TYR A 116 -15.80 2.55 11.66
CA TYR A 116 -15.77 3.81 10.91
C TYR A 116 -16.29 3.57 9.46
N PRO A 117 -16.85 4.58 8.76
CA PRO A 117 -17.34 5.87 9.28
C PRO A 117 -18.71 5.78 9.98
N GLY A 118 -19.34 4.59 10.02
CA GLY A 118 -20.66 4.38 10.63
C GLY A 118 -20.76 4.82 12.09
N THR A 119 -19.68 4.64 12.85
CA THR A 119 -19.50 5.22 14.18
C THR A 119 -18.43 6.31 14.15
N LYS A 120 -18.75 7.49 14.68
CA LYS A 120 -17.85 8.65 14.73
C LYS A 120 -16.75 8.48 15.77
N VAL A 121 -15.54 8.95 15.45
CA VAL A 121 -14.37 8.93 16.37
C VAL A 121 -14.67 9.60 17.71
N SER A 122 -15.48 10.67 17.72
CA SER A 122 -15.84 11.41 18.94
C SER A 122 -16.60 10.58 19.99
N VAL A 123 -17.32 9.53 19.58
CA VAL A 123 -17.99 8.60 20.51
C VAL A 123 -16.97 7.80 21.33
N HIS A 124 -15.86 7.42 20.70
CA HIS A 124 -14.74 6.73 21.37
C HIS A 124 -13.82 7.70 22.12
N ALA A 125 -13.68 8.94 21.65
CA ALA A 125 -12.93 9.99 22.36
C ALA A 125 -13.51 10.26 23.76
N GLN A 126 -14.85 10.31 23.89
CA GLN A 126 -15.54 10.44 25.18
C GLN A 126 -15.24 9.30 26.18
N ARG A 127 -14.73 8.15 25.70
CA ARG A 127 -14.34 6.99 26.51
C ARG A 127 -12.82 6.83 26.66
N GLY A 128 -12.02 7.75 26.12
CA GLY A 128 -10.55 7.60 26.04
C GLY A 128 -10.09 6.48 25.11
N GLN A 129 -10.94 6.06 24.16
CA GLN A 129 -10.71 4.91 23.27
C GLN A 129 -10.45 5.31 21.80
N ALA A 130 -10.40 6.62 21.48
CA ALA A 130 -10.26 7.13 20.11
C ALA A 130 -9.06 6.55 19.35
N GLU A 131 -7.87 6.50 19.97
CA GLU A 131 -6.66 5.96 19.35
C GLU A 131 -6.81 4.47 18.98
N ARG A 132 -7.40 3.67 19.87
CA ARG A 132 -7.65 2.24 19.70
C ARG A 132 -8.61 2.00 18.53
N PHE A 133 -9.72 2.75 18.51
CA PHE A 133 -10.69 2.75 17.41
C PHE A 133 -10.04 3.17 16.08
N GLY A 134 -9.23 4.23 16.11
CA GLY A 134 -8.45 4.72 14.98
C GLY A 134 -7.55 3.65 14.39
N TYR A 135 -6.70 3.02 15.21
CA TYR A 135 -5.80 1.95 14.77
C TYR A 135 -6.53 0.76 14.15
N ILE A 136 -7.61 0.26 14.78
CA ILE A 136 -8.38 -0.88 14.25
C ILE A 136 -8.92 -0.56 12.84
N ASN A 137 -9.45 0.65 12.65
CA ASN A 137 -10.01 1.07 11.36
C ASN A 137 -8.91 1.37 10.32
N LEU A 138 -7.78 2.00 10.71
CA LEU A 138 -6.63 2.19 9.82
C LEU A 138 -6.07 0.84 9.33
N VAL A 139 -5.92 -0.14 10.21
CA VAL A 139 -5.48 -1.51 9.86
C VAL A 139 -6.42 -2.17 8.84
N TYR A 140 -7.73 -1.96 8.95
CA TYR A 140 -8.69 -2.43 7.96
C TYR A 140 -8.46 -1.79 6.59
N TYR A 141 -8.47 -0.45 6.52
CA TYR A 141 -8.41 0.26 5.25
C TYR A 141 -7.05 0.12 4.55
N ILE A 142 -5.93 0.17 5.28
CA ILE A 142 -4.60 0.02 4.67
C ILE A 142 -4.40 -1.40 4.12
N SER A 143 -4.97 -2.43 4.76
CA SER A 143 -4.96 -3.80 4.25
C SER A 143 -5.78 -3.94 2.96
N LEU A 144 -6.95 -3.30 2.88
CA LEU A 144 -7.79 -3.31 1.68
C LEU A 144 -7.12 -2.57 0.53
N LEU A 145 -6.58 -1.37 0.79
CA LEU A 145 -5.82 -0.57 -0.18
C LEU A 145 -4.62 -1.37 -0.71
N PHE A 146 -3.85 -2.02 0.16
CA PHE A 146 -2.68 -2.83 -0.25
C PHE A 146 -3.06 -4.06 -1.08
N LEU A 147 -4.22 -4.68 -0.83
CA LEU A 147 -4.74 -5.78 -1.65
C LEU A 147 -5.17 -5.27 -3.03
N CYS A 148 -5.99 -4.22 -3.09
CA CYS A 148 -6.57 -3.76 -4.35
C CYS A 148 -5.51 -3.14 -5.28
N ARG A 149 -4.48 -2.46 -4.73
CA ARG A 149 -3.48 -1.72 -5.53
C ARG A 149 -2.59 -2.60 -6.41
N GLU A 150 -2.41 -3.87 -6.05
CA GLU A 150 -1.47 -4.77 -6.75
C GLU A 150 -1.90 -5.07 -8.20
N TYR A 151 -3.18 -4.87 -8.52
CA TYR A 151 -3.74 -5.07 -9.85
C TYR A 151 -4.03 -3.77 -10.61
N ILE A 152 -3.75 -2.60 -10.02
CA ILE A 152 -3.91 -1.30 -10.69
C ILE A 152 -2.64 -1.00 -11.52
N PRO A 153 -2.78 -0.55 -12.78
CA PRO A 153 -1.67 -0.02 -13.58
C PRO A 153 -0.89 1.09 -12.87
N PHE A 154 0.41 1.21 -13.15
CA PHE A 154 1.20 2.35 -12.70
C PHE A 154 0.86 3.65 -13.47
N SER A 155 0.68 3.56 -14.79
CA SER A 155 0.38 4.72 -15.65
C SER A 155 -0.68 4.37 -16.71
N PRO A 156 -1.99 4.53 -16.41
CA PRO A 156 -3.10 4.15 -17.30
C PRO A 156 -3.44 5.24 -18.35
N VAL A 157 -2.44 5.88 -18.97
CA VAL A 157 -2.64 7.08 -19.81
C VAL A 157 -3.63 6.85 -20.97
N ASP A 158 -3.57 5.69 -21.61
CA ASP A 158 -4.44 5.32 -22.74
C ASP A 158 -5.78 4.69 -22.30
N GLU A 159 -5.97 4.41 -21.00
CA GLU A 159 -7.06 3.56 -20.54
C GLU A 159 -8.29 4.36 -20.14
N VAL A 160 -9.37 4.18 -20.91
CA VAL A 160 -10.65 4.90 -20.76
C VAL A 160 -11.55 4.36 -19.64
N LYS A 161 -11.15 3.29 -18.95
CA LYS A 161 -11.89 2.67 -17.82
C LYS A 161 -10.99 1.78 -16.96
N PRO A 162 -11.40 1.41 -15.73
CA PRO A 162 -10.73 0.40 -14.93
C PRO A 162 -10.59 -0.93 -15.66
N ARG A 163 -9.39 -1.50 -15.56
CA ARG A 163 -9.05 -2.85 -15.98
C ARG A 163 -7.91 -3.37 -15.11
N GLY A 164 -7.66 -4.68 -15.21
CA GLY A 164 -6.50 -5.30 -14.57
C GLY A 164 -5.16 -4.87 -15.19
N PRO A 165 -4.04 -5.46 -14.72
CA PRO A 165 -2.70 -5.03 -15.11
C PRO A 165 -2.50 -4.94 -16.63
N ILE A 166 -2.00 -3.80 -17.08
CA ILE A 166 -1.53 -3.57 -18.45
C ILE A 166 -0.02 -3.78 -18.59
N GLU A 167 0.66 -4.04 -17.47
CA GLU A 167 2.09 -4.21 -17.35
C GLU A 167 2.44 -5.65 -16.95
N PRO A 168 3.51 -6.25 -17.50
CA PRO A 168 3.94 -7.60 -17.15
C PRO A 168 4.07 -7.83 -15.63
N PRO A 169 3.94 -9.08 -15.15
CA PRO A 169 3.34 -10.20 -15.85
C PRO A 169 1.82 -10.01 -15.94
N LEU A 170 1.28 -10.13 -17.16
CA LEU A 170 -0.16 -10.01 -17.42
C LEU A 170 -0.91 -11.23 -16.88
N LEU A 171 -2.18 -11.04 -16.52
CA LEU A 171 -3.05 -12.14 -16.10
C LEU A 171 -3.40 -13.02 -17.30
N LYS A 172 -3.31 -14.35 -17.13
CA LYS A 172 -3.64 -15.32 -18.19
C LYS A 172 -5.14 -15.50 -18.42
N ALA A 173 -5.97 -14.98 -17.52
CA ALA A 173 -7.42 -14.91 -17.68
C ALA A 173 -7.90 -13.45 -17.65
N ARG A 174 -8.91 -13.13 -18.47
CA ARG A 174 -9.56 -11.82 -18.47
C ARG A 174 -10.62 -11.76 -17.37
N GLY A 175 -10.45 -10.84 -16.42
CA GLY A 175 -11.45 -10.58 -15.38
C GLY A 175 -12.65 -9.79 -15.90
N PRO A 176 -13.85 -9.93 -15.29
CA PRO A 176 -15.02 -9.11 -15.62
C PRO A 176 -14.75 -7.61 -15.42
N ASP A 177 -15.33 -6.76 -16.28
CA ASP A 177 -15.16 -5.31 -16.18
C ASP A 177 -15.64 -4.76 -14.82
N GLU A 178 -16.77 -5.30 -14.30
CA GLU A 178 -17.32 -4.97 -12.97
C GLU A 178 -16.34 -5.22 -11.82
N PHE A 179 -15.53 -6.28 -11.91
CA PHE A 179 -14.53 -6.58 -10.89
C PHE A 179 -13.46 -5.48 -10.79
N TRP A 180 -13.05 -4.91 -11.94
CA TRP A 180 -12.04 -3.85 -11.98
C TRP A 180 -12.60 -2.51 -11.50
N LEU A 181 -13.85 -2.20 -11.85
CA LEU A 181 -14.59 -1.04 -11.34
C LEU A 181 -14.68 -1.10 -9.81
N GLN A 182 -15.14 -2.23 -9.26
CA GLN A 182 -15.25 -2.45 -7.82
C GLN A 182 -13.88 -2.38 -7.13
N ASN A 183 -12.82 -2.96 -7.71
CA ASN A 183 -11.47 -2.95 -7.13
C ASN A 183 -10.86 -1.54 -7.05
N VAL A 184 -11.08 -0.69 -8.07
CA VAL A 184 -10.68 0.73 -8.04
C VAL A 184 -11.51 1.53 -7.03
N SER A 185 -12.83 1.30 -7.01
CA SER A 185 -13.75 1.97 -6.09
C SER A 185 -13.40 1.69 -4.62
N GLU A 186 -13.21 0.42 -4.24
CA GLU A 186 -12.81 0.02 -2.88
C GLU A 186 -11.44 0.58 -2.48
N LEU A 187 -10.49 0.61 -3.42
CA LEU A 187 -9.16 1.18 -3.17
C LEU A 187 -9.25 2.67 -2.85
N TYR A 188 -10.05 3.42 -3.59
CA TYR A 188 -10.16 4.85 -3.41
C TYR A 188 -11.02 5.22 -2.20
N ASP A 189 -12.09 4.47 -1.92
CA ASP A 189 -12.81 4.59 -0.66
C ASP A 189 -11.86 4.33 0.51
N ALA A 190 -11.06 3.26 0.49
CA ALA A 190 -10.10 2.98 1.56
C ALA A 190 -9.10 4.14 1.80
N ALA A 191 -8.59 4.79 0.74
CA ALA A 191 -7.79 6.00 0.87
C ALA A 191 -8.59 7.16 1.50
N THR A 192 -9.81 7.41 1.01
CA THR A 192 -10.73 8.45 1.52
C THR A 192 -11.06 8.25 3.00
N GLN A 193 -11.34 7.02 3.42
CA GLN A 193 -11.64 6.70 4.82
C GLN A 193 -10.39 6.85 5.70
N ILE A 194 -9.18 6.54 5.21
CA ILE A 194 -7.92 6.82 5.93
C ILE A 194 -7.75 8.33 6.16
N SER A 195 -7.88 9.15 5.10
CA SER A 195 -7.79 10.61 5.21
C SER A 195 -8.79 11.17 6.23
N SER A 196 -10.04 10.75 6.11
CA SER A 196 -11.15 11.23 6.95
C SER A 196 -10.95 10.82 8.41
N LEU A 197 -10.56 9.57 8.66
CA LEU A 197 -10.28 9.05 10.00
C LEU A 197 -9.10 9.76 10.68
N LEU A 198 -8.01 10.00 9.96
CA LEU A 198 -6.87 10.76 10.47
C LEU A 198 -7.27 12.20 10.83
N THR A 199 -8.08 12.84 9.98
CA THR A 199 -8.60 14.20 10.23
C THR A 199 -9.54 14.24 11.44
N ASP A 200 -10.46 13.28 11.56
CA ASP A 200 -11.37 13.17 12.72
C ASP A 200 -10.62 12.90 14.04
N LEU A 201 -9.53 12.15 13.99
CA LEU A 201 -8.63 11.93 15.14
C LEU A 201 -7.93 13.22 15.57
N GLU A 202 -7.51 14.08 14.63
CA GLU A 202 -6.99 15.41 14.97
C GLU A 202 -8.08 16.31 15.56
N HIS A 203 -9.30 16.31 15.00
CA HIS A 203 -10.43 17.11 15.50
C HIS A 203 -10.84 16.79 16.95
N VAL A 204 -10.69 15.53 17.38
CA VAL A 204 -10.94 15.12 18.79
C VAL A 204 -9.70 15.23 19.68
N ASN A 205 -8.61 15.83 19.19
CA ASN A 205 -7.33 15.99 19.88
C ASN A 205 -6.69 14.65 20.31
N CYS A 206 -6.83 13.60 19.48
CA CYS A 206 -6.17 12.30 19.63
C CYS A 206 -5.36 11.92 18.36
N PRO A 207 -4.40 12.75 17.92
CA PRO A 207 -3.68 12.54 16.66
C PRO A 207 -2.70 11.35 16.73
N LEU A 208 -2.87 10.37 15.85
CA LEU A 208 -1.93 9.25 15.74
C LEU A 208 -0.65 9.68 15.02
N ARG A 209 0.45 9.90 15.76
CA ARG A 209 1.77 10.29 15.21
C ARG A 209 2.81 9.18 15.29
N THR A 210 2.59 8.11 14.53
CA THR A 210 3.44 6.92 14.51
C THR A 210 3.87 6.59 13.08
N PRO A 211 4.93 5.77 12.87
CA PRO A 211 5.30 5.32 11.54
C PRO A 211 4.15 4.63 10.80
N PHE A 212 3.32 3.85 11.49
CA PHE A 212 2.17 3.18 10.87
C PHE A 212 1.09 4.15 10.39
N SER A 213 0.72 5.15 11.19
CA SER A 213 -0.22 6.19 10.75
C SER A 213 0.38 7.10 9.67
N GLY A 214 1.71 7.26 9.64
CA GLY A 214 2.44 7.90 8.55
C GLY A 214 2.36 7.10 7.24
N LEU A 215 2.55 5.79 7.28
CA LEU A 215 2.35 4.91 6.11
C LEU A 215 0.90 4.98 5.59
N CYS A 216 -0.08 5.06 6.49
CA CYS A 216 -1.48 5.27 6.13
C CYS A 216 -1.68 6.63 5.43
N ALA A 217 -1.15 7.72 6.01
CA ALA A 217 -1.20 9.05 5.41
C ALA A 217 -0.54 9.07 4.03
N PHE A 218 0.71 8.59 3.91
CA PHE A 218 1.44 8.43 2.64
C PHE A 218 0.62 7.69 1.58
N SER A 219 0.08 6.52 1.94
CA SER A 219 -0.70 5.69 1.01
C SER A 219 -1.97 6.39 0.57
N SER A 220 -2.64 7.12 1.47
CA SER A 220 -3.80 7.93 1.11
C SER A 220 -3.42 9.09 0.18
N THR A 221 -2.35 9.83 0.48
CA THR A 221 -1.86 10.92 -0.38
C THR A 221 -1.54 10.43 -1.78
N LEU A 222 -0.82 9.30 -1.90
CA LEU A 222 -0.44 8.71 -3.19
C LEU A 222 -1.67 8.37 -4.05
N TRP A 223 -2.70 7.76 -3.46
CA TRP A 223 -3.91 7.38 -4.19
C TRP A 223 -4.85 8.56 -4.48
N SER A 224 -4.81 9.61 -3.67
CA SER A 224 -5.43 10.90 -4.00
C SER A 224 -4.75 11.59 -5.18
N LEU A 225 -3.41 11.64 -5.20
CA LEU A 225 -2.65 12.16 -6.35
C LEU A 225 -2.91 11.36 -7.62
N TYR A 226 -2.94 10.02 -7.54
CA TYR A 226 -3.31 9.14 -8.65
C TYR A 226 -4.74 9.42 -9.15
N GLY A 227 -5.68 9.64 -8.22
CA GLY A 227 -7.07 10.03 -8.50
C GLY A 227 -7.19 11.29 -9.36
N GLY A 228 -6.45 12.34 -9.00
CA GLY A 228 -6.40 13.59 -9.77
C GLY A 228 -5.58 13.50 -11.07
N ALA A 229 -4.58 12.61 -11.11
CA ALA A 229 -3.74 12.40 -12.29
C ALA A 229 -4.46 11.67 -13.42
N PHE A 230 -5.22 10.61 -13.10
CA PHE A 230 -5.83 9.67 -14.06
C PHE A 230 -7.36 9.60 -13.96
N PRO A 231 -8.09 10.72 -14.09
CA PRO A 231 -9.53 10.77 -13.83
C PRO A 231 -10.37 9.90 -14.77
N ASN A 232 -9.94 9.72 -16.02
CA ASN A 232 -10.63 8.87 -16.99
C ASN A 232 -10.60 7.40 -16.56
N PHE A 233 -9.42 6.89 -16.19
CA PHE A 233 -9.25 5.54 -15.66
C PHE A 233 -10.04 5.36 -14.36
N MET A 234 -10.02 6.36 -13.47
CA MET A 234 -10.75 6.32 -12.19
C MET A 234 -12.26 6.55 -12.31
N GLN A 235 -12.76 6.91 -13.50
CA GLN A 235 -14.13 7.36 -13.76
C GLN A 235 -14.59 8.53 -12.88
N PHE A 236 -13.67 9.45 -12.57
CA PHE A 236 -13.95 10.59 -11.72
C PHE A 236 -14.62 11.73 -12.48
N THR A 237 -15.68 12.25 -11.90
CA THR A 237 -16.22 13.58 -12.25
C THR A 237 -15.25 14.69 -11.84
N ALA A 238 -15.37 15.88 -12.43
CA ALA A 238 -14.55 17.04 -12.06
C ALA A 238 -14.62 17.39 -10.55
N GLY A 239 -15.76 17.13 -9.90
CA GLY A 239 -15.90 17.30 -8.45
C GLY A 239 -15.09 16.28 -7.64
N GLN A 240 -15.02 15.02 -8.09
CA GLN A 240 -14.20 13.98 -7.43
C GLN A 240 -12.70 14.23 -7.64
N VAL A 241 -12.30 14.76 -8.80
CA VAL A 241 -10.91 15.23 -9.02
C VAL A 241 -10.54 16.32 -8.03
N HIS A 242 -11.41 17.32 -7.85
CA HIS A 242 -11.16 18.40 -6.90
C HIS A 242 -11.09 17.91 -5.44
N GLU A 243 -12.00 17.00 -5.03
CA GLU A 243 -11.92 16.40 -3.69
C GLU A 243 -10.67 15.53 -3.52
N ALA A 244 -10.19 14.86 -4.59
CA ALA A 244 -8.93 14.12 -4.56
C ALA A 244 -7.72 15.04 -4.31
N ASP A 245 -7.66 16.20 -4.97
CA ASP A 245 -6.60 17.20 -4.71
C ASP A 245 -6.65 17.70 -3.25
N ILE A 246 -7.84 18.05 -2.75
CA ILE A 246 -8.01 18.47 -1.35
C ILE A 246 -7.63 17.34 -0.37
N GLN A 247 -7.98 16.09 -0.69
CA GLN A 247 -7.63 14.93 0.12
C GLN A 247 -6.12 14.68 0.17
N ALA A 248 -5.42 14.86 -0.94
CA ALA A 248 -3.96 14.81 -0.99
C ALA A 248 -3.34 15.91 -0.09
N GLU A 249 -3.85 17.14 -0.14
CA GLU A 249 -3.39 18.23 0.73
C GLU A 249 -3.65 17.93 2.21
N ARG A 250 -4.85 17.45 2.58
CA ARG A 250 -5.18 17.07 3.97
C ARG A 250 -4.22 16.01 4.51
N THR A 251 -3.96 14.96 3.74
CA THR A 251 -3.10 13.83 4.17
C THR A 251 -1.61 14.15 4.13
N MET A 252 -1.16 14.96 3.18
CA MET A 252 0.20 15.53 3.18
C MET A 252 0.45 16.36 4.45
N ASN A 253 -0.51 17.19 4.89
CA ASN A 253 -0.38 17.96 6.13
C ASN A 253 -0.25 17.06 7.38
N VAL A 254 -0.94 15.92 7.43
CA VAL A 254 -0.75 14.92 8.50
C VAL A 254 0.65 14.32 8.43
N LEU A 255 1.12 13.95 7.22
CA LEU A 255 2.45 13.37 7.00
C LEU A 255 3.59 14.32 7.43
N VAL A 256 3.48 15.61 7.08
CA VAL A 256 4.42 16.67 7.52
C VAL A 256 4.50 16.76 9.05
N ARG A 257 3.36 16.68 9.75
CA ARG A 257 3.32 16.68 11.22
C ARG A 257 3.94 15.42 11.83
N ILE A 258 3.85 14.27 11.15
CA ILE A 258 4.54 13.04 11.54
C ILE A 258 6.05 13.18 11.30
N GLY A 259 6.46 13.86 10.22
CA GLY A 259 7.85 14.20 9.88
C GLY A 259 8.58 15.13 10.87
N GLN A 260 7.84 15.80 11.76
CA GLN A 260 8.40 16.54 12.90
C GLN A 260 8.89 15.62 14.02
N VAL A 261 8.39 14.38 14.09
CA VAL A 261 8.71 13.38 15.11
C VAL A 261 9.57 12.24 14.55
N TRP A 262 9.30 11.82 13.31
CA TRP A 262 9.91 10.67 12.66
C TRP A 262 10.59 11.07 11.35
N GLY A 263 11.92 10.97 11.27
CA GLY A 263 12.69 11.32 10.07
C GLY A 263 12.19 10.61 8.80
N LEU A 264 11.81 9.34 8.92
CA LEU A 264 11.21 8.49 7.87
C LEU A 264 10.06 9.16 7.10
N ALA A 265 9.26 10.01 7.74
CA ALA A 265 8.15 10.66 7.04
C ALA A 265 8.61 11.79 6.09
N LYS A 266 9.87 12.23 6.15
CA LYS A 266 10.46 13.14 5.16
C LYS A 266 10.77 12.41 3.85
N GLU A 267 11.39 11.23 3.94
CA GLU A 267 11.61 10.35 2.78
C GLU A 267 10.29 10.03 2.07
N TRP A 268 9.22 9.77 2.82
CA TRP A 268 7.88 9.58 2.26
C TRP A 268 7.30 10.82 1.57
N ILE A 269 7.67 12.03 1.97
CA ILE A 269 7.27 13.28 1.29
C ILE A 269 8.04 13.42 -0.03
N ASP A 270 9.36 13.19 -0.02
CA ASP A 270 10.20 13.25 -1.23
C ASP A 270 9.73 12.24 -2.29
N VAL A 271 9.34 11.04 -1.87
CA VAL A 271 8.71 10.01 -2.72
C VAL A 271 7.38 10.48 -3.32
N LEU A 272 6.52 11.14 -2.53
CA LEU A 272 5.23 11.66 -3.00
C LEU A 272 5.40 12.80 -4.00
N ASP A 273 6.35 13.71 -3.78
CA ASP A 273 6.65 14.79 -4.71
C ASP A 273 7.25 14.26 -6.03
N THR A 274 8.11 13.24 -5.95
CA THR A 274 8.61 12.51 -7.14
C THR A 274 7.45 11.86 -7.91
N ALA A 275 6.57 11.12 -7.23
CA ALA A 275 5.41 10.48 -7.83
C ALA A 275 4.45 11.52 -8.47
N LYS A 276 4.27 12.67 -7.81
CA LYS A 276 3.47 13.80 -8.31
C LYS A 276 4.06 14.40 -9.59
N SER A 277 5.38 14.51 -9.72
CA SER A 277 6.01 14.97 -10.97
C SER A 277 5.75 14.00 -12.12
N ILE A 278 6.07 12.72 -11.92
CA ILE A 278 5.87 11.66 -12.92
C ILE A 278 4.41 11.61 -13.39
N MET A 279 3.45 11.67 -12.46
CA MET A 279 2.03 11.68 -12.78
C MET A 279 1.56 12.96 -13.49
N LYS A 280 2.20 14.11 -13.26
CA LYS A 280 1.88 15.39 -13.89
C LYS A 280 2.43 15.49 -15.32
N GLU A 281 3.53 14.81 -15.62
CA GLU A 281 4.20 14.86 -16.93
C GLU A 281 3.38 14.20 -18.06
N ARG A 282 2.37 13.37 -17.72
CA ARG A 282 1.15 13.01 -18.51
C ARG A 282 1.33 12.49 -19.96
N ARG A 283 2.55 12.34 -20.48
CA ARG A 283 2.81 12.16 -21.92
C ARG A 283 3.69 10.97 -22.29
N VAL A 284 4.28 10.28 -21.33
CA VAL A 284 5.13 9.11 -21.57
C VAL A 284 4.44 7.86 -21.03
N LYS A 285 4.43 6.80 -21.85
CA LYS A 285 4.05 5.46 -21.40
C LYS A 285 5.14 4.95 -20.46
N SER A 286 4.91 5.15 -19.18
CA SER A 286 5.81 4.78 -18.09
C SER A 286 5.34 3.49 -17.43
N SER A 287 6.23 2.51 -17.30
CA SER A 287 5.98 1.33 -16.50
C SER A 287 6.59 1.47 -15.10
N ARG A 288 5.99 0.77 -14.14
CA ARG A 288 6.56 0.44 -12.83
C ARG A 288 8.01 -0.06 -12.92
N TYR A 289 8.37 -0.76 -14.00
CA TYR A 289 9.73 -1.25 -14.23
C TYR A 289 10.74 -0.17 -14.63
N ASP A 290 10.28 0.99 -15.10
CA ASP A 290 11.14 2.15 -15.38
C ASP A 290 11.46 2.94 -14.09
N TYR A 291 10.68 2.73 -13.02
CA TYR A 291 10.83 3.37 -11.72
C TYR A 291 10.90 2.33 -10.57
N PRO A 292 11.85 1.39 -10.60
CA PRO A 292 11.93 0.29 -9.63
C PRO A 292 12.16 0.78 -8.20
N GLU A 293 12.78 1.95 -8.02
CA GLU A 293 13.04 2.56 -6.70
C GLU A 293 11.78 3.20 -6.10
N LEU A 294 10.95 3.84 -6.94
CA LEU A 294 9.64 4.35 -6.52
C LEU A 294 8.70 3.18 -6.16
N GLU A 295 8.68 2.13 -6.96
CA GLU A 295 7.97 0.89 -6.65
C GLU A 295 8.50 0.25 -5.35
N ASP A 296 9.82 0.11 -5.23
CA ASP A 296 10.58 -0.21 -4.01
C ASP A 296 10.05 0.57 -2.79
N SER A 297 9.99 1.91 -2.85
CA SER A 297 9.62 2.77 -1.71
C SER A 297 8.20 2.55 -1.16
N ILE A 298 7.30 2.02 -1.99
CA ILE A 298 5.92 1.66 -1.60
C ILE A 298 5.89 0.35 -0.76
N HIS A 299 7.03 -0.38 -0.70
CA HIS A 299 7.20 -1.65 0.00
C HIS A 299 8.43 -1.70 0.96
N LEU A 300 9.32 -0.70 0.93
CA LEU A 300 10.62 -0.72 1.60
C LEU A 300 11.13 0.66 2.06
N ALA A 301 11.84 0.64 3.19
CA ALA A 301 12.96 1.52 3.54
C ALA A 301 14.17 0.63 3.98
N PRO A 302 15.39 0.59 3.34
CA PRO A 302 16.50 -0.35 3.69
C PRO A 302 17.96 0.25 3.69
N LEU A 303 18.95 -0.14 4.52
CA LEU A 303 20.09 0.78 4.87
C LEU A 303 21.08 1.12 3.76
N GLN A 304 21.61 2.32 3.95
CA GLN A 304 22.96 2.70 3.62
C GLN A 304 23.97 1.72 4.26
N GLY A 305 24.58 0.85 3.45
CA GLY A 305 25.72 0.03 3.90
C GLY A 305 26.12 -1.18 3.05
N MET A 306 25.23 -1.76 2.23
CA MET A 306 25.48 -3.09 1.63
C MET A 306 25.72 -3.08 0.11
N PRO A 307 26.56 -3.98 -0.43
CA PRO A 307 27.05 -3.92 -1.81
C PRO A 307 26.08 -4.47 -2.87
N ARG A 308 26.27 -3.96 -4.09
CA ARG A 308 25.48 -4.22 -5.30
C ARG A 308 25.24 -5.72 -5.58
N GLN A 309 23.99 -6.07 -5.90
CA GLN A 309 23.71 -7.13 -6.87
C GLN A 309 23.35 -6.49 -8.21
N THR A 310 24.32 -6.45 -9.11
CA THR A 310 24.09 -6.05 -10.51
C THR A 310 23.36 -7.18 -11.23
N PHE A 311 22.13 -6.93 -11.68
CA PHE A 311 21.49 -7.78 -12.68
C PHE A 311 22.08 -7.46 -14.06
N ASP A 312 22.60 -8.48 -14.74
CA ASP A 312 23.29 -8.29 -16.02
C ASP A 312 22.33 -7.73 -17.10
N PRO A 313 22.63 -6.56 -17.70
CA PRO A 313 21.76 -5.92 -18.70
C PRO A 313 21.67 -6.70 -20.02
N VAL A 314 22.52 -7.72 -20.21
CA VAL A 314 22.55 -8.58 -21.41
C VAL A 314 21.25 -9.37 -21.57
N SER A 315 20.63 -9.82 -20.46
CA SER A 315 19.40 -10.62 -20.48
C SER A 315 18.14 -9.85 -20.90
N LEU A 316 18.15 -8.51 -20.79
CA LEU A 316 17.00 -7.66 -21.11
C LEU A 316 16.90 -7.28 -22.59
N ARG A 317 18.01 -7.34 -23.36
CA ARG A 317 17.96 -7.06 -24.82
C ARG A 317 17.15 -8.11 -25.58
N GLY A 318 17.31 -9.41 -25.25
CA GLY A 318 16.53 -10.49 -25.88
C GLY A 318 15.02 -10.33 -25.70
N ALA A 319 14.58 -9.81 -24.54
CA ALA A 319 13.16 -9.57 -24.28
C ALA A 319 12.57 -8.40 -25.11
N ARG A 320 13.36 -7.38 -25.47
CA ARG A 320 12.91 -6.28 -26.35
C ARG A 320 12.68 -6.76 -27.80
N ASP A 321 13.53 -7.65 -28.30
CA ASP A 321 13.45 -8.12 -29.68
C ASP A 321 12.23 -9.03 -29.91
N ASP A 322 11.85 -9.84 -28.92
CA ASP A 322 10.65 -10.69 -29.03
C ASP A 322 9.33 -9.91 -28.84
N VAL A 323 9.32 -8.84 -28.02
CA VAL A 323 8.16 -7.93 -27.93
C VAL A 323 7.94 -7.17 -29.24
N SER A 324 9.02 -6.79 -29.95
CA SER A 324 8.93 -6.14 -31.26
C SER A 324 8.32 -7.06 -32.33
N LYS A 325 8.71 -8.33 -32.37
CA LYS A 325 8.13 -9.33 -33.29
C LYS A 325 6.65 -9.60 -33.02
N LEU A 326 6.23 -9.58 -31.76
CA LEU A 326 4.83 -9.78 -31.39
C LEU A 326 3.91 -8.65 -31.88
N HIS A 327 4.42 -7.41 -31.96
CA HIS A 327 3.66 -6.28 -32.50
C HIS A 327 3.51 -6.34 -34.03
N GLN A 328 4.51 -6.82 -34.77
CA GLN A 328 4.43 -6.96 -36.23
C GLN A 328 3.43 -8.04 -36.68
N LEU A 329 3.21 -9.10 -35.89
CA LEU A 329 2.28 -10.19 -36.24
C LEU A 329 0.79 -9.85 -36.07
N VAL A 330 0.46 -8.69 -35.51
CA VAL A 330 -0.94 -8.25 -35.28
C VAL A 330 -1.39 -7.21 -36.32
N ALA A 331 -0.51 -6.78 -37.23
CA ALA A 331 -0.79 -5.76 -38.24
C ALA A 331 -0.35 -6.21 -39.66
N GLY A 332 -1.18 -7.07 -40.27
CA GLY A 332 -1.41 -7.04 -41.73
C GLY A 332 -2.76 -6.34 -41.97
N GLU A 333 -3.01 -5.65 -43.08
CA GLU A 333 -2.25 -5.49 -44.33
C GLU A 333 -2.40 -4.03 -44.81
N ASP A 334 -1.35 -3.41 -45.35
CA ASP A 334 -1.46 -2.59 -46.58
C ASP A 334 -0.07 -2.23 -47.16
N GLU A 335 0.00 -1.93 -48.45
CA GLU A 335 1.26 -1.84 -49.21
C GLU A 335 1.96 -0.46 -49.19
N GLY A 336 3.30 -0.49 -49.15
CA GLY A 336 4.16 0.34 -50.02
C GLY A 336 4.46 1.80 -49.65
N ALA A 337 5.68 2.05 -49.16
CA ALA A 337 6.60 3.10 -49.68
C ALA A 337 7.99 3.03 -48.99
N GLU A 338 9.07 3.01 -49.77
CA GLU A 338 10.43 3.25 -49.27
C GLU A 338 10.66 4.76 -49.08
N VAL A 339 11.17 5.18 -47.91
CA VAL A 339 11.88 6.47 -47.76
C VAL A 339 13.08 6.28 -46.83
N GLN A 340 14.21 6.88 -47.23
CA GLN A 340 15.54 6.68 -46.62
C GLN A 340 15.68 7.27 -45.20
N GLU A 341 16.52 6.62 -44.39
CA GLU A 341 17.14 7.25 -43.23
C GLU A 341 17.94 8.48 -43.64
N VAL A 342 17.72 9.60 -42.95
CA VAL A 342 18.65 10.73 -42.93
C VAL A 342 19.03 10.98 -41.47
N VAL A 343 20.28 10.68 -41.15
CA VAL A 343 20.89 11.05 -39.88
C VAL A 343 21.23 12.54 -39.93
N THR A 344 20.63 13.33 -39.05
CA THR A 344 21.13 14.66 -38.69
C THR A 344 21.26 14.75 -37.18
N ASP A 345 22.51 14.77 -36.75
CA ASP A 345 22.98 14.95 -35.39
C ASP A 345 22.94 16.45 -35.06
N GLU A 346 22.12 16.88 -34.11
CA GLU A 346 22.19 18.24 -33.54
C GLU A 346 21.91 18.19 -32.03
N ALA A 347 22.98 18.14 -31.25
CA ALA A 347 22.93 18.25 -29.81
C ALA A 347 22.45 19.64 -29.39
N THR A 348 21.51 19.70 -28.45
CA THR A 348 21.28 20.90 -27.63
C THR A 348 21.35 20.51 -26.16
N GLU A 349 22.26 21.16 -25.44
CA GLU A 349 22.55 20.90 -24.04
C GLU A 349 21.36 21.34 -23.16
N SER A 350 20.79 20.40 -22.42
CA SER A 350 19.95 20.69 -21.25
C SER A 350 20.74 20.25 -20.01
N GLU A 351 21.56 21.16 -19.52
CA GLU A 351 22.42 20.96 -18.35
C GLU A 351 21.58 20.72 -17.07
N PHE A 352 22.15 19.97 -16.12
CA PHE A 352 21.60 19.68 -14.76
C PHE A 352 20.33 18.84 -14.64
N VAL A 353 20.50 17.51 -14.77
CA VAL A 353 19.96 16.57 -13.77
C VAL A 353 21.17 15.82 -13.18
N ASP A 354 21.44 16.05 -11.89
CA ASP A 354 22.60 15.50 -11.19
C ASP A 354 22.41 13.97 -11.01
N GLU A 355 23.31 13.16 -11.56
CA GLU A 355 23.27 11.69 -11.52
C GLU A 355 23.65 11.16 -10.12
N ASP A 356 22.96 11.57 -9.05
CA ASP A 356 23.27 11.08 -7.69
C ASP A 356 22.14 11.16 -6.63
N TRP A 357 20.86 11.30 -7.04
CA TRP A 357 19.72 11.34 -6.10
C TRP A 357 19.51 10.04 -5.29
N TRP A 358 19.97 8.92 -5.83
CA TRP A 358 19.94 7.57 -5.20
C TRP A 358 20.70 7.46 -3.87
N ARG A 359 21.48 8.47 -3.46
CA ARG A 359 22.14 8.47 -2.13
C ARG A 359 21.19 8.70 -0.95
N LEU A 360 19.95 9.12 -1.19
CA LEU A 360 18.99 9.48 -0.13
C LEU A 360 18.03 8.36 0.27
N LEU A 361 17.86 7.33 -0.54
CA LEU A 361 16.75 6.36 -0.41
C LEU A 361 17.15 5.02 0.21
N SER A 362 17.91 5.06 1.32
CA SER A 362 18.35 3.83 2.00
C SER A 362 18.47 3.91 3.55
N PHE A 363 17.47 3.48 4.36
CA PHE A 363 17.60 3.33 5.85
C PHE A 363 16.92 2.11 6.57
N CYS A 364 17.63 0.96 6.74
CA CYS A 364 17.44 -0.22 7.64
C CYS A 364 18.29 -1.48 7.25
N ASP A 365 19.47 -1.75 7.87
CA ASP A 365 20.37 -2.95 7.70
C ASP A 365 21.61 -2.88 8.67
N ASP A 366 21.42 -2.86 10.01
CA ASP A 366 22.47 -3.21 11.01
C ASP A 366 21.82 -3.64 12.37
N PRO A 367 22.13 -4.82 12.92
CA PRO A 367 21.58 -5.30 14.20
C PRO A 367 22.22 -4.73 15.49
N HIS A 368 23.32 -3.96 15.45
CA HIS A 368 24.09 -3.61 16.67
C HIS A 368 23.72 -2.28 17.37
N LEU A 369 22.92 -1.40 16.75
CA LEU A 369 22.61 -0.07 17.32
C LEU A 369 21.47 -0.04 18.36
N LEU A 370 20.95 -1.19 18.80
CA LEU A 370 20.03 -1.28 19.96
C LEU A 370 20.76 -1.67 21.27
N SER A 371 22.09 -1.70 21.27
CA SER A 371 22.90 -1.85 22.49
C SER A 371 23.32 -0.48 23.03
N THR A 372 22.92 -0.19 24.27
CA THR A 372 23.59 0.71 25.24
C THR A 372 23.84 2.17 24.84
N SER A 373 22.97 3.08 25.31
CA SER A 373 23.39 4.19 26.18
C SER A 373 22.21 4.81 26.97
N ILE A 374 21.61 4.04 27.88
CA ILE A 374 21.12 4.66 29.12
C ILE A 374 22.34 4.78 30.01
N ASP A 375 22.93 5.97 30.09
CA ASP A 375 23.56 6.45 31.31
C ASP A 375 23.80 7.98 31.26
N GLN A 376 23.11 8.65 32.17
CA GLN A 376 23.64 9.60 33.14
C GLN A 376 24.65 10.66 32.67
N ASN A 377 24.21 11.93 32.72
CA ASN A 377 25.02 13.02 33.25
C ASN A 377 24.20 13.88 34.22
N LEU A 378 24.23 13.48 35.48
CA LEU A 378 23.96 14.33 36.64
C LEU A 378 25.31 14.59 37.33
N SER A 379 25.86 15.78 37.11
CA SER A 379 26.94 16.38 37.92
C SER A 379 26.95 17.89 37.72
#